data_AF-W4F9J3-F1
#
_entry.id   AF-W4F9J3-F1
#
_cell.length_a   1.000
_cell.length_b   1.000
_cell.length_c   1.000
_cell.angle_alpha   90.00
_cell.angle_beta   90.00
_cell.angle_gamma   90.00
#
_symmetry.space_group_name_H-M   'P 1'
#
loop_
_entity.id
_entity.type
_entity.pdbx_description
1 polymer ?
#
loop_
_entity_poly.entity_id
_entity_poly.type
_entity_poly.pdbx_seq_one_letter_code
_entity_poly.pdbx_strand_id
1 'polypeptide(L)'
;MTSRSSSTIEEARRNRISEDTRTGYASGINQVVKWAKLVYKNNLLRESSESACGYSLDLSEFSYNDFLEFLVWTVRNKPAIQPGTLSSYRSATKSLYKDHNLAIPDEFT
;
A
#
# COMPACT_ATOMS: atom_id res chain seq x y z
N MET A 1 -2.53 -1.72 -33.32
CA MET A 1 -1.49 -2.64 -32.79
C MET A 1 -0.54 -1.84 -31.89
N THR A 2 -0.86 -1.67 -30.61
CA THR A 2 -0.05 -0.89 -29.64
C THR A 2 -0.23 -1.48 -28.24
N SER A 3 0.18 -2.73 -28.03
CA SER A 3 0.05 -3.41 -26.72
C SER A 3 1.37 -3.89 -26.14
N ARG A 4 2.48 -3.84 -26.90
CA ARG A 4 3.79 -4.30 -26.42
C ARG A 4 4.48 -3.28 -25.50
N SER A 5 4.41 -1.99 -25.83
CA SER A 5 5.09 -0.94 -25.06
C SER A 5 4.53 -0.75 -23.64
N SER A 6 3.20 -0.83 -23.48
CA SER A 6 2.55 -0.71 -22.17
C SER A 6 2.91 -1.87 -21.22
N SER A 7 2.92 -3.11 -21.74
CA SER A 7 3.31 -4.29 -20.95
C SER A 7 4.74 -4.22 -20.43
N THR A 8 5.68 -3.73 -21.25
CA THR A 8 7.11 -3.62 -20.88
C THR A 8 7.37 -2.57 -19.81
N ILE A 9 6.67 -1.43 -19.85
CA ILE A 9 6.82 -0.36 -18.85
C ILE A 9 6.28 -0.83 -17.50
N GLU A 10 5.12 -1.48 -17.48
CA GLU A 10 4.53 -1.99 -16.25
C GLU A 10 5.34 -3.17 -15.67
N GLU A 11 5.91 -4.05 -16.50
CA GLU A 11 6.87 -5.06 -16.06
C GLU A 11 8.14 -4.45 -15.47
N ALA A 12 8.75 -3.46 -16.13
CA ALA A 12 9.93 -2.77 -15.62
C ALA A 12 9.64 -2.10 -14.26
N ARG A 13 8.45 -1.52 -14.10
CA ARG A 13 8.00 -0.92 -12.84
C ARG A 13 7.85 -1.97 -11.74
N ARG A 14 7.22 -3.11 -12.03
CA ARG A 14 7.07 -4.25 -11.09
C ARG A 14 8.41 -4.88 -10.70
N ASN A 15 9.38 -4.85 -11.60
CA ASN A 15 10.73 -5.39 -11.39
C ASN A 15 11.70 -4.39 -10.73
N ARG A 16 11.23 -3.19 -10.35
CA ARG A 16 12.01 -2.20 -9.59
C ARG A 16 12.50 -2.72 -8.24
N ILE A 17 11.78 -3.68 -7.65
CA ILE A 17 12.07 -4.25 -6.34
C ILE A 17 12.10 -5.79 -6.43
N SER A 18 12.79 -6.42 -5.48
CA SER A 18 12.80 -7.88 -5.39
C SER A 18 11.41 -8.43 -5.14
N GLU A 19 11.18 -9.68 -5.54
CA GLU A 19 9.92 -10.38 -5.34
C GLU A 19 9.55 -10.49 -3.85
N ASP A 20 10.53 -10.74 -2.98
CA ASP A 20 10.34 -10.75 -1.52
C ASP A 20 9.84 -9.39 -1.01
N THR A 21 10.44 -8.30 -1.49
CA THR A 21 10.02 -6.94 -1.11
C THR A 21 8.61 -6.65 -1.61
N ARG A 22 8.28 -7.09 -2.83
CA ARG A 22 6.94 -6.94 -3.40
C ARG A 22 5.89 -7.69 -2.58
N THR A 23 6.19 -8.93 -2.20
CA THR A 23 5.33 -9.75 -1.34
C THR A 23 5.18 -9.13 0.04
N GLY A 24 6.28 -8.61 0.62
CA GLY A 24 6.27 -7.87 1.88
C GLY A 24 5.39 -6.61 1.82
N TYR A 25 5.49 -5.83 0.75
CA TYR A 25 4.67 -4.63 0.54
C TYR A 25 3.20 -4.97 0.30
N ALA A 26 2.90 -6.00 -0.50
CA ALA A 26 1.53 -6.47 -0.69
C ALA A 26 0.91 -6.92 0.65
N SER A 27 1.67 -7.65 1.47
CA SER A 27 1.26 -8.00 2.85
C SER A 27 1.04 -6.76 3.71
N GLY A 28 1.92 -5.76 3.59
CA GLY A 28 1.80 -4.47 4.25
C GLY A 28 0.49 -3.75 3.91
N ILE A 29 0.20 -3.57 2.62
CA ILE A 29 -1.04 -2.95 2.14
C ILE A 29 -2.27 -3.74 2.60
N ASN A 30 -2.22 -5.07 2.55
CA ASN A 30 -3.31 -5.91 3.05
C ASN A 30 -3.62 -5.68 4.54
N GLN A 31 -2.62 -5.34 5.38
CA GLN A 31 -2.87 -4.99 6.77
C GLN A 31 -3.61 -3.65 6.90
N VAL A 32 -3.26 -2.66 6.07
CA VAL A 32 -3.98 -1.37 6.03
C VAL A 32 -5.41 -1.57 5.55
N VAL A 33 -5.62 -2.39 4.52
CA VAL A 33 -6.97 -2.73 4.01
C VAL A 33 -7.80 -3.43 5.08
N LYS A 34 -7.23 -4.39 5.81
CA LYS A 34 -7.91 -5.05 6.94
C LYS A 34 -8.31 -4.05 8.01
N TRP A 35 -7.41 -3.14 8.37
CA TRP A 35 -7.70 -2.08 9.33
C TRP A 35 -8.86 -1.19 8.85
N ALA A 36 -8.81 -0.69 7.61
CA ALA A 36 -9.87 0.17 7.07
C ALA A 36 -11.25 -0.51 7.11
N LYS A 37 -11.31 -1.80 6.78
CA LYS A 37 -12.54 -2.61 6.91
C LYS A 37 -13.01 -2.73 8.37
N LEU A 38 -12.09 -2.95 9.31
CA LEU A 38 -12.41 -3.06 10.75
C LEU A 38 -12.98 -1.76 11.34
N VAL A 39 -12.50 -0.61 10.87
CA VAL A 39 -12.99 0.71 11.32
C VAL A 39 -14.07 1.30 10.41
N TYR A 40 -14.63 0.49 9.49
CA TYR A 40 -15.69 0.87 8.54
C TYR A 40 -15.35 2.03 7.60
N LYS A 41 -14.06 2.31 7.38
CA LYS A 41 -13.56 3.32 6.42
C LYS A 41 -13.44 2.73 5.01
N ASN A 42 -14.54 2.21 4.48
CA ASN A 42 -14.56 1.55 3.16
C ASN A 42 -14.32 2.53 2.00
N ASN A 43 -14.52 3.83 2.20
CA ASN A 43 -14.18 4.87 1.22
C ASN A 43 -12.68 4.96 0.92
N LEU A 44 -11.82 4.45 1.81
CA LEU A 44 -10.37 4.41 1.59
C LEU A 44 -9.93 3.25 0.69
N LEU A 45 -10.87 2.43 0.22
CA LEU A 45 -10.58 1.18 -0.47
C LEU A 45 -11.11 1.23 -1.90
N ARG A 46 -10.33 0.66 -2.81
CA ARG A 46 -10.75 0.38 -4.18
C ARG A 46 -10.66 -1.11 -4.49
N GLU A 47 -11.54 -1.59 -5.36
CA GLU A 47 -11.44 -2.95 -5.87
C GLU A 47 -10.12 -3.14 -6.62
N SER A 48 -9.49 -4.30 -6.41
CA SER A 48 -8.22 -4.66 -7.05
C SER A 48 -8.16 -6.17 -7.29
N SER A 49 -8.05 -6.54 -8.57
CA SER A 49 -7.83 -7.92 -9.02
C SER A 49 -6.41 -8.43 -8.73
N GLU A 50 -5.46 -7.53 -8.45
CA GLU A 50 -4.06 -7.86 -8.16
C GLU A 50 -3.83 -8.15 -6.67
N SER A 51 -4.76 -7.70 -5.82
CA SER A 51 -4.66 -7.91 -4.37
C SER A 51 -5.24 -9.27 -3.96
N ALA A 52 -4.58 -9.95 -3.02
CA ALA A 52 -5.04 -11.24 -2.51
C ALA A 52 -6.42 -11.18 -1.83
N CYS A 53 -6.87 -10.00 -1.39
CA CYS A 53 -8.14 -9.81 -0.71
C CYS A 53 -9.21 -9.08 -1.53
N GLY A 54 -8.96 -8.85 -2.83
CA GLY A 54 -9.88 -8.17 -3.76
C GLY A 54 -9.93 -6.64 -3.60
N TYR A 55 -9.21 -6.06 -2.64
CA TYR A 55 -9.15 -4.62 -2.38
C TYR A 55 -7.72 -4.14 -2.19
N SER A 56 -7.45 -2.92 -2.63
CA SER A 56 -6.26 -2.14 -2.32
C SER A 56 -6.66 -0.78 -1.73
N LEU A 57 -5.69 0.04 -1.34
CA LEU A 57 -5.95 1.42 -0.95
C LEU A 57 -6.35 2.25 -2.16
N ASP A 58 -7.38 3.06 -2.00
CA ASP A 58 -7.69 4.12 -2.94
C ASP A 58 -6.81 5.33 -2.65
N LEU A 59 -5.77 5.56 -3.45
CA LEU A 59 -4.78 6.61 -3.21
C LEU A 59 -5.32 8.05 -3.42
N SER A 60 -6.52 8.23 -3.98
CA SER A 60 -7.17 9.55 -4.02
C SER A 60 -7.91 9.90 -2.73
N GLU A 61 -8.33 8.89 -1.96
CA GLU A 61 -9.07 9.05 -0.71
C GLU A 61 -8.18 8.81 0.53
N PHE A 62 -7.21 7.89 0.41
CA PHE A 62 -6.29 7.54 1.48
C PHE A 62 -5.26 8.64 1.74
N SER A 63 -5.41 9.31 2.88
CA SER A 63 -4.54 10.42 3.29
C SER A 63 -3.43 10.00 4.26
N TYR A 64 -2.47 10.90 4.50
CA TYR A 64 -1.46 10.69 5.54
C TYR A 64 -2.08 10.59 6.95
N ASN A 65 -3.17 11.30 7.23
CA ASN A 65 -3.87 11.19 8.52
C ASN A 65 -4.45 9.79 8.73
N ASP A 66 -5.03 9.18 7.69
CA ASP A 66 -5.50 7.79 7.76
C ASP A 66 -4.35 6.81 7.99
N PHE A 67 -3.19 7.08 7.38
CA PHE A 67 -1.98 6.31 7.65
C PHE A 67 -1.54 6.43 9.12
N LEU A 68 -1.56 7.63 9.70
CA LEU A 68 -1.23 7.83 11.12
C LEU A 68 -2.24 7.13 12.04
N GLU A 69 -3.54 7.22 11.75
CA GLU A 69 -4.57 6.50 12.50
C GLU A 69 -4.34 4.99 12.46
N PHE A 70 -3.98 4.45 11.30
CA PHE A 70 -3.58 3.05 11.15
C PHE A 70 -2.37 2.70 12.02
N LEU A 71 -1.33 3.53 12.06
CA LEU A 71 -0.16 3.30 12.91
C LEU A 71 -0.52 3.32 14.40
N VAL A 72 -1.32 4.31 14.83
CA VAL A 72 -1.80 4.42 16.22
C VAL A 72 -2.63 3.20 16.60
N TRP A 73 -3.56 2.79 15.74
CA TRP A 73 -4.35 1.57 15.96
C TRP A 73 -3.44 0.34 16.05
N THR A 74 -2.45 0.24 15.16
CA THR A 74 -1.53 -0.89 15.10
C THR A 74 -0.71 -1.02 16.38
N VAL A 75 -0.14 0.07 16.89
CA VAL A 75 0.63 0.06 18.15
C VAL A 75 -0.27 -0.30 19.34
N ARG A 76 -1.50 0.21 19.39
CA ARG A 76 -2.46 -0.10 20.46
C ARG A 76 -2.88 -1.57 20.47
N ASN A 77 -3.04 -2.19 19.30
CA ASN A 77 -3.55 -3.56 19.17
C ASN A 77 -2.45 -4.62 19.04
N LYS A 78 -1.21 -4.22 18.76
CA LYS A 78 -0.04 -5.09 18.62
C LYS A 78 1.12 -4.55 19.47
N PRO A 79 1.09 -4.75 20.80
CA PRO A 79 2.06 -4.13 21.71
C PRO A 79 3.52 -4.58 21.48
N ALA A 80 3.74 -5.73 20.84
CA ALA A 80 5.07 -6.25 20.49
C ALA A 80 5.54 -5.85 19.08
N ILE A 81 4.82 -4.95 18.39
CA ILE A 81 5.19 -4.55 17.04
C ILE A 81 6.52 -3.80 17.02
N GLN A 82 7.39 -4.19 16.10
CA GLN A 82 8.71 -3.58 15.97
C GLN A 82 8.61 -2.25 15.21
N PRO A 83 9.40 -1.22 15.58
CA PRO A 83 9.45 0.04 14.85
C PRO A 83 9.80 -0.14 13.36
N GLY A 84 10.62 -1.15 13.04
CA GLY A 84 10.93 -1.51 11.66
C GLY A 84 9.70 -1.93 10.85
N THR A 85 8.74 -2.62 11.48
CA THR A 85 7.47 -2.99 10.83
C THR A 85 6.62 -1.76 10.52
N LEU A 86 6.56 -0.77 11.43
CA LEU A 86 5.83 0.48 11.17
C LEU A 86 6.44 1.25 9.99
N SER A 87 7.77 1.29 9.93
CA SER A 87 8.52 1.89 8.81
C SER A 87 8.29 1.14 7.49
N SER A 88 8.12 -0.18 7.57
CA SER A 88 7.83 -1.02 6.40
C SER A 88 6.45 -0.72 5.79
N TYR A 89 5.44 -0.39 6.61
CA TYR A 89 4.14 0.04 6.10
C TYR A 89 4.24 1.35 5.31
N ARG A 90 5.02 2.33 5.80
CA ARG A 90 5.25 3.59 5.06
C ARG A 90 5.90 3.30 3.71
N SER A 91 6.87 2.39 3.68
CA SER A 91 7.57 1.99 2.45
C SER A 91 6.65 1.27 1.47
N ALA A 92 5.75 0.42 1.97
CA ALA A 92 4.73 -0.26 1.16
C ALA A 92 3.78 0.75 0.52
N THR A 93 3.28 1.73 1.28
CA THR A 93 2.43 2.81 0.75
C THR A 93 3.15 3.63 -0.31
N LYS A 94 4.42 4.01 -0.08
CA LYS A 94 5.25 4.71 -1.09
C LYS A 94 5.42 3.87 -2.36
N SER A 95 5.61 2.55 -2.22
CA SER A 95 5.69 1.67 -3.39
C SER A 95 4.39 1.67 -4.17
N LEU A 96 3.25 1.62 -3.50
CA LEU A 96 1.94 1.66 -4.15
C LEU A 96 1.75 2.95 -4.97
N TYR A 97 2.13 4.12 -4.44
CA TYR A 97 2.14 5.37 -5.22
C TYR A 97 2.99 5.25 -6.49
N LYS A 98 4.21 4.71 -6.36
CA LYS A 98 5.10 4.49 -7.52
C LYS A 98 4.52 3.51 -8.52
N ASP A 99 3.86 2.45 -8.05
CA ASP A 99 3.25 1.40 -8.86
C ASP A 99 2.11 1.97 -9.72
N HIS A 100 1.35 2.93 -9.18
CA HIS A 100 0.33 3.71 -9.88
C HIS A 100 0.84 4.95 -10.61
N ASN A 101 2.16 5.20 -10.67
CA ASN A 101 2.77 6.38 -11.29
C ASN A 101 2.30 7.72 -10.69
N LEU A 102 1.98 7.73 -9.40
CA LEU A 102 1.50 8.90 -8.68
C LEU A 102 2.64 9.58 -7.93
N ALA A 103 2.53 10.91 -7.77
CA ALA A 103 3.41 11.65 -6.89
C ALA A 103 3.21 11.19 -5.45
N ILE A 104 4.31 10.98 -4.73
CA ILE A 104 4.26 10.65 -3.31
C ILE A 104 4.01 11.96 -2.56
N PRO A 105 3.00 12.05 -1.69
CA PRO A 105 2.81 13.23 -0.85
C PRO A 105 4.01 13.47 0.06
N ASP A 106 4.36 14.74 0.31
CA ASP A 106 5.56 15.12 1.06
C ASP A 106 5.60 14.53 2.48
N GLU A 107 4.44 14.30 3.08
CA GLU A 107 4.29 13.67 4.39
C GLU A 107 4.75 12.20 4.40
N PHE A 108 4.81 11.55 3.24
CA PHE A 108 5.36 10.21 3.06
C PHE A 108 6.84 10.22 2.65
N THR A 109 7.43 11.37 2.34
CA THR A 109 8.82 11.50 1.89
C THR A 109 9.82 11.15 2.99
#